data_AF-A0A957YJP2-F1
#
_entry.id   AF-A0A957YJP2-F1
#
_cell.length_a   1.000
_cell.length_b   1.000
_cell.length_c   1.000
_cell.angle_alpha   90.00
_cell.angle_beta   90.00
_cell.angle_gamma   90.00
#
_symmetry.space_group_name_H-M   'P 1'
#
loop_
_entity.id
_entity.type
_entity.pdbx_description
1 polymer ?
#
loop_
_entity_poly.entity_id
_entity_poly.type
_entity_poly.pdbx_seq_one_letter_code
_entity_poly.pdbx_strand_id
1 'polypeptide(L)'
;MTAPNRSTLWAEIFVDELARAGLRHVCIAPGSRSTPLTIAFFQHADISVHSLLDERGAGFFALGMALAGRQPVAVVCTSGTAASNLHPAITEAYYAQIPLLILTTDRPHELRHSGSNQTID
;
A
#
# COMPACT_ATOMS: atom_id res chain seq x y z
N MET A 1 17.85 6.72 -21.68
CA MET A 1 17.24 6.25 -20.42
C MET A 1 17.30 4.74 -20.43
N THR A 2 17.93 4.11 -19.44
CA THR A 2 17.92 2.66 -19.26
C THR A 2 16.51 2.20 -18.90
N ALA A 3 16.04 1.11 -19.49
CA ALA A 3 14.74 0.55 -19.15
C ALA A 3 14.65 0.27 -17.63
N PRO A 4 13.50 0.54 -16.98
CA PRO A 4 13.32 0.26 -15.57
C PRO A 4 13.48 -1.23 -15.28
N ASN A 5 13.94 -1.57 -14.08
CA ASN A 5 13.94 -2.97 -13.64
C ASN A 5 12.49 -3.49 -13.54
N ARG A 6 12.34 -4.82 -13.49
CA ARG A 6 11.01 -5.47 -13.50
C ARG A 6 10.09 -5.01 -12.38
N SER A 7 10.62 -4.78 -11.17
CA SER A 7 9.81 -4.36 -10.02
C SER A 7 9.30 -2.93 -10.18
N THR A 8 10.14 -2.04 -10.71
CA THR A 8 9.75 -0.66 -11.02
C THR A 8 8.70 -0.62 -12.13
N LEU A 9 8.94 -1.31 -13.25
CA LEU A 9 7.98 -1.34 -14.37
C LEU A 9 6.62 -1.91 -13.95
N TRP A 10 6.62 -2.99 -13.16
CA TRP A 10 5.39 -3.59 -12.67
C TRP A 10 4.62 -2.63 -11.75
N ALA A 11 5.32 -1.95 -10.84
CA ALA A 11 4.69 -0.98 -9.93
C ALA A 11 4.13 0.24 -10.68
N GLU A 12 4.83 0.77 -11.68
CA GLU A 12 4.36 1.88 -12.52
C GLU A 12 3.06 1.51 -13.24
N ILE A 13 3.02 0.35 -13.91
CA ILE A 13 1.81 -0.13 -14.61
C ILE A 13 0.68 -0.36 -13.62
N PHE A 14 0.96 -1.02 -12.49
CA PHE A 14 -0.04 -1.30 -11.47
C PHE A 14 -0.67 -0.01 -10.91
N VAL A 15 0.14 1.02 -10.64
CA VAL A 15 -0.34 2.31 -10.15
C VAL A 15 -1.12 3.08 -11.22
N ASP A 16 -0.68 3.08 -12.49
CA ASP A 16 -1.43 3.71 -13.60
C ASP A 16 -2.84 3.12 -13.72
N GLU A 17 -2.96 1.79 -13.67
CA GLU A 17 -4.25 1.12 -13.76
C GLU A 17 -5.15 1.40 -12.54
N LEU A 18 -4.58 1.51 -11.33
CA LEU A 18 -5.34 1.93 -10.15
C LEU A 18 -5.86 3.37 -10.30
N ALA A 19 -5.04 4.28 -10.83
CA ALA A 19 -5.45 5.65 -11.11
C ALA A 19 -6.58 5.70 -12.14
N ARG A 20 -6.48 4.91 -13.23
CA ARG A 20 -7.55 4.76 -14.24
C ARG A 20 -8.83 4.19 -13.65
N ALA A 21 -8.72 3.27 -12.69
CA ALA A 21 -9.85 2.71 -11.95
C ALA A 21 -10.47 3.69 -10.93
N GLY A 22 -9.92 4.89 -10.76
CA GLY A 22 -10.48 5.95 -9.92
C GLY A 22 -9.79 6.15 -8.57
N LEU A 23 -8.68 5.47 -8.29
CA LEU A 23 -7.91 5.73 -7.08
C LEU A 23 -7.28 7.13 -7.15
N ARG A 24 -7.44 7.91 -6.07
CA ARG A 24 -6.90 9.29 -5.97
C ARG A 24 -6.05 9.53 -4.74
N HIS A 25 -6.15 8.67 -3.74
CA HIS A 25 -5.44 8.82 -2.47
C HIS A 25 -4.78 7.51 -2.05
N VAL A 26 -3.56 7.64 -1.55
CA VAL A 26 -2.83 6.53 -0.94
C VAL A 26 -2.14 6.99 0.33
N CYS A 27 -2.27 6.19 1.38
CA CYS A 27 -1.53 6.34 2.63
C CYS A 27 -0.35 5.36 2.63
N ILE A 28 0.86 5.84 2.87
CA ILE A 28 2.07 5.03 2.80
C ILE A 28 2.78 5.05 4.13
N ALA A 29 3.00 3.86 4.68
CA ALA A 29 3.94 3.63 5.77
C ALA A 29 5.33 3.25 5.22
N PRO A 30 6.42 3.81 5.79
CA PRO A 30 7.75 3.69 5.22
C PRO A 30 8.31 2.27 5.32
N GLY A 31 9.03 1.83 4.27
CA GLY A 31 9.82 0.61 4.33
C GLY A 31 10.53 0.28 3.03
N SER A 32 11.57 -0.56 3.11
CA SER A 32 12.44 -0.85 1.97
C SER A 32 11.74 -1.72 0.91
N ARG A 33 10.96 -2.71 1.31
CA ARG A 33 10.33 -3.65 0.36
C ARG A 33 9.23 -2.98 -0.48
N SER A 34 8.58 -1.94 0.07
CA SER A 34 7.56 -1.15 -0.60
C SER A 34 8.10 -0.10 -1.57
N THR A 35 9.43 0.08 -1.67
CA THR A 35 10.06 1.12 -2.52
C THR A 35 9.49 1.23 -3.93
N PRO A 36 9.29 0.13 -4.70
CA PRO A 36 8.74 0.25 -6.06
C PRO A 36 7.35 0.88 -6.09
N LEU A 37 6.44 0.46 -5.19
CA LEU A 37 5.10 1.04 -5.09
C LEU A 37 5.16 2.49 -4.59
N THR A 38 5.97 2.77 -3.57
CA THR A 38 6.09 4.12 -3.01
C THR A 38 6.54 5.13 -4.06
N ILE A 39 7.54 4.78 -4.87
CA ILE A 39 8.04 5.65 -5.94
C ILE A 39 6.97 5.82 -7.03
N ALA A 40 6.34 4.72 -7.47
CA ALA A 40 5.32 4.77 -8.51
C ALA A 40 4.12 5.65 -8.10
N PHE A 41 3.61 5.50 -6.87
CA PHE A 41 2.56 6.36 -6.34
C PHE A 41 2.98 7.82 -6.22
N PHE A 42 4.20 8.09 -5.73
CA PHE A 42 4.71 9.45 -5.58
C PHE A 42 4.89 10.18 -6.92
N GLN A 43 5.21 9.45 -7.99
CA GLN A 43 5.41 10.01 -9.33
C GLN A 43 4.12 10.16 -10.14
N HIS A 44 3.02 9.52 -9.72
CA HIS A 44 1.77 9.55 -10.46
C HIS A 44 0.99 10.84 -10.21
N ALA A 45 0.81 11.67 -11.24
CA ALA A 45 0.24 13.03 -11.12
C ALA A 45 -1.19 13.08 -10.55
N ASP A 46 -2.01 12.05 -10.81
CA ASP A 46 -3.42 12.01 -10.36
C ASP A 46 -3.61 11.45 -8.94
N ILE A 47 -2.54 11.02 -8.25
CA ILE A 47 -2.62 10.40 -6.93
C ILE A 47 -1.96 11.29 -5.88
N SER A 48 -2.72 11.62 -4.84
CA SER A 48 -2.19 12.26 -3.63
C SER A 48 -1.62 11.22 -2.66
N VAL A 49 -0.35 11.41 -2.27
CA VAL A 49 0.35 10.55 -1.32
C VAL A 49 0.34 11.18 0.08
N HIS A 50 -0.08 10.38 1.07
CA HIS A 50 -0.05 10.73 2.49
C HIS A 50 0.95 9.82 3.21
N SER A 51 2.05 10.39 3.71
CA SER A 51 3.06 9.62 4.46
C SER A 51 2.70 9.58 5.94
N LEU A 52 2.56 8.38 6.50
CA LEU A 52 2.33 8.17 7.94
C LEU A 52 3.33 7.17 8.49
N LEU A 53 3.93 7.48 9.64
CA LEU A 53 5.01 6.65 10.20
C LEU A 53 4.51 5.30 10.75
N ASP A 54 3.32 5.29 11.35
CA ASP A 54 2.71 4.13 12.01
C ASP A 54 1.67 3.50 11.08
N GLU A 55 1.79 2.21 10.77
CA GLU A 55 0.88 1.49 9.87
C GLU A 55 -0.55 1.47 10.39
N ARG A 56 -0.76 1.23 11.70
CA ARG A 56 -2.10 1.20 12.29
C ARG A 56 -2.76 2.58 12.17
N GLY A 57 -1.99 3.64 12.43
CA GLY A 57 -2.42 5.02 12.21
C GLY A 57 -2.74 5.29 10.74
N ALA A 58 -1.89 4.85 9.80
CA ALA A 58 -2.11 4.96 8.37
C ALA A 58 -3.41 4.28 7.92
N GLY A 59 -3.70 3.09 8.45
CA GLY A 59 -4.93 2.35 8.19
C GLY A 59 -6.18 3.14 8.60
N PHE A 60 -6.22 3.68 9.82
CA PHE A 60 -7.37 4.47 10.28
C PHE A 60 -7.49 5.83 9.60
N PHE A 61 -6.35 6.47 9.28
CA PHE A 61 -6.34 7.72 8.53
C PHE A 61 -6.97 7.52 7.13
N ALA A 62 -6.55 6.46 6.43
CA ALA A 62 -7.10 6.08 5.13
C ALA A 62 -8.59 5.70 5.22
N LEU A 63 -8.99 4.96 6.25
CA LEU A 63 -10.39 4.62 6.50
C LEU A 63 -11.25 5.87 6.69
N GLY A 64 -10.79 6.83 7.49
CA GLY A 64 -11.47 8.11 7.68
C GLY A 64 -11.59 8.91 6.37
N MET A 65 -10.53 8.92 5.56
CA MET A 65 -10.55 9.55 4.23
C MET A 65 -11.55 8.86 3.29
N ALA A 66 -11.56 7.53 3.25
CA ALA A 66 -12.48 6.76 2.41
C ALA A 66 -13.93 6.98 2.82
N LEU A 67 -14.20 7.01 4.14
CA LEU A 67 -15.52 7.30 4.69
C LEU A 67 -16.01 8.70 4.32
N ALA A 68 -15.18 9.72 4.54
CA ALA A 68 -15.55 11.11 4.28
C ALA A 68 -15.68 11.40 2.78
N GLY A 69 -14.77 10.86 1.97
CA GLY A 69 -14.70 11.10 0.53
C GLY A 69 -15.62 10.21 -0.30
N ARG A 70 -16.18 9.13 0.29
CA ARG A 70 -17.00 8.12 -0.42
C ARG A 70 -16.30 7.56 -1.66
N GLN A 71 -14.99 7.39 -1.57
CA GLN A 71 -14.12 6.93 -2.65
C GLN A 71 -13.07 5.96 -2.10
N PRO A 72 -12.54 5.04 -2.91
CA PRO A 72 -11.51 4.13 -2.45
C PRO A 72 -10.24 4.88 -2.05
N VAL A 73 -9.63 4.44 -0.95
CA VAL A 73 -8.30 4.91 -0.52
C VAL A 73 -7.40 3.69 -0.35
N ALA A 74 -6.19 3.78 -0.86
CA ALA A 74 -5.19 2.73 -0.72
C ALA A 74 -4.32 2.93 0.51
N VAL A 75 -3.83 1.83 1.09
CA VAL A 75 -2.82 1.84 2.14
C VAL A 75 -1.68 0.92 1.73
N VAL A 76 -0.46 1.44 1.71
CA VAL A 76 0.76 0.69 1.39
C VAL A 76 1.58 0.49 2.65
N CYS A 77 2.05 -0.73 2.87
CA CYS A 77 3.04 -1.03 3.89
C CYS A 77 4.13 -1.99 3.38
N THR A 78 5.23 -2.05 4.12
CA THR A 78 6.30 -3.04 3.89
C THR A 78 5.89 -4.44 4.37
N SER A 79 6.77 -5.42 4.18
CA SER A 79 6.59 -6.80 4.67
C SER A 79 6.69 -6.92 6.19
N GLY A 80 6.31 -8.09 6.73
CA GLY A 80 6.37 -8.37 8.16
C GLY A 80 5.19 -7.80 8.95
N THR A 81 5.40 -7.45 10.22
CA THR A 81 4.33 -7.01 11.15
C THR A 81 3.62 -5.73 10.71
N ALA A 82 4.21 -4.96 9.80
CA ALA A 82 3.58 -3.83 9.14
C ALA A 82 2.22 -4.19 8.55
N ALA A 83 2.11 -5.35 7.88
CA ALA A 83 0.85 -5.86 7.35
C ALA A 83 -0.17 -6.16 8.46
N SER A 84 0.28 -6.78 9.56
CA SER A 84 -0.58 -7.11 10.70
C SER A 84 -1.11 -5.87 11.43
N ASN A 85 -0.34 -4.78 11.47
CA ASN A 85 -0.76 -3.52 12.08
C ASN A 85 -1.95 -2.86 11.36
N LEU A 86 -2.22 -3.21 10.10
CA LEU A 86 -3.39 -2.73 9.35
C LEU A 86 -4.68 -3.43 9.75
N HIS A 87 -4.61 -4.59 10.41
CA HIS A 87 -5.76 -5.44 10.69
C HIS A 87 -6.92 -4.73 11.42
N PRO A 88 -6.70 -3.87 12.44
CA PRO A 88 -7.79 -3.14 13.07
C PRO A 88 -8.60 -2.27 12.10
N ALA A 89 -7.94 -1.56 11.18
CA ALA A 89 -8.62 -0.74 10.18
C ALA A 89 -9.31 -1.59 9.12
N ILE A 90 -8.75 -2.76 8.77
CA ILE A 90 -9.39 -3.72 7.85
C ILE A 90 -10.70 -4.24 8.45
N THR A 91 -10.69 -4.63 9.73
CA THR A 91 -11.88 -5.09 10.44
C THR A 91 -12.97 -4.02 10.46
N GLU A 92 -12.62 -2.78 10.80
CA GLU A 92 -13.58 -1.67 10.79
C GLU A 92 -14.11 -1.40 9.37
N ALA A 93 -13.24 -1.33 8.36
CA ALA A 93 -13.64 -1.13 6.98
C ALA A 93 -14.60 -2.23 6.48
N TYR A 94 -14.36 -3.48 6.88
CA TYR A 94 -15.24 -4.60 6.55
C TYR A 94 -16.63 -4.42 7.15
N TYR A 95 -16.74 -4.17 8.45
CA TYR A 95 -18.06 -4.03 9.08
C TYR A 95 -18.78 -2.74 8.66
N ALA A 96 -18.06 -1.66 8.41
CA ALA A 96 -18.60 -0.39 7.96
C ALA A 96 -18.81 -0.31 6.43
N GLN A 97 -18.42 -1.34 5.67
CA GLN A 97 -18.48 -1.38 4.20
C GLN A 97 -17.76 -0.19 3.53
N ILE A 98 -16.59 0.17 4.08
CA ILE A 98 -15.76 1.27 3.58
C ILE A 98 -14.76 0.72 2.55
N PRO A 99 -14.64 1.34 1.36
CA PRO A 99 -13.73 0.87 0.31
C PRO A 99 -12.28 1.19 0.66
N LEU A 100 -11.60 0.27 1.34
CA LEU A 100 -10.19 0.39 1.71
C LEU A 100 -9.36 -0.64 0.92
N LEU A 101 -8.40 -0.16 0.12
CA LEU A 101 -7.49 -1.02 -0.65
C LEU A 101 -6.19 -1.26 0.13
N ILE A 102 -5.91 -2.50 0.49
CA ILE A 102 -4.72 -2.86 1.27
C ILE A 102 -3.64 -3.41 0.34
N LEU A 103 -2.51 -2.72 0.27
CA LEU A 103 -1.37 -3.05 -0.59
C LEU A 103 -0.16 -3.43 0.28
N THR A 104 -0.11 -4.69 0.70
CA THR A 104 1.03 -5.24 1.43
C THR A 104 2.11 -5.66 0.44
N THR A 105 3.34 -5.21 0.66
CA THR A 105 4.49 -5.73 -0.09
C THR A 105 5.14 -6.87 0.66
N ASP A 106 5.65 -7.85 -0.07
CA ASP A 106 6.17 -9.08 0.52
C ASP A 106 7.55 -9.46 -0.04
N ARG A 107 8.22 -10.37 0.67
CA ARG A 107 9.41 -11.05 0.20
C ARG A 107 9.01 -12.08 -0.87
N PRO A 108 9.90 -12.35 -1.86
CA PRO A 108 9.69 -13.44 -2.80
C PRO A 108 9.39 -14.76 -2.09
N HIS A 109 8.55 -15.59 -2.69
CA HIS A 109 8.03 -16.83 -2.08
C HIS A 109 9.15 -17.77 -1.62
N GLU A 110 10.27 -17.82 -2.36
CA GLU A 110 11.45 -18.61 -2.04
C GLU A 110 12.14 -18.22 -0.73
N LEU A 111 11.83 -17.04 -0.17
CA LEU A 111 12.36 -16.60 1.13
C LEU A 111 11.44 -16.93 2.31
N ARG A 112 10.21 -17.42 2.08
CA ARG A 112 9.32 -17.84 3.17
C ARG A 112 9.88 -19.08 3.87
N HIS A 113 9.69 -19.14 5.19
CA HIS A 113 10.23 -20.20 6.07
C HIS A 113 11.74 -20.44 5.99
N SER A 114 12.52 -19.50 5.44
CA SER A 114 13.98 -19.62 5.30
C SER A 114 14.77 -19.00 6.46
N GLY A 115 14.09 -18.35 7.42
CA GLY A 115 14.71 -17.48 8.42
C GLY A 115 15.05 -16.08 7.89
N SER A 116 14.66 -15.74 6.66
CA SER A 116 14.83 -14.41 6.07
C SER A 116 14.12 -13.33 6.90
N ASN A 117 14.84 -12.25 7.22
CA ASN A 117 14.32 -11.12 7.97
C ASN A 117 13.07 -10.48 7.32
N GLN A 118 12.11 -10.06 8.16
CA GLN A 118 10.83 -9.46 7.76
C GLN A 118 10.05 -10.28 6.72
N THR A 119 9.94 -11.59 6.93
CA THR A 119 9.15 -12.51 6.11
C THR A 119 8.13 -13.20 7.00
N ILE A 120 6.86 -13.19 6.62
CA ILE A 120 5.74 -13.84 7.32
C ILE A 120 4.82 -14.52 6.29
N ASP A 121 3.85 -15.29 6.76
CA ASP A 121 2.81 -15.92 5.93
C ASP A 121 1.63 -15.00 5.64
#